data_AF-A0A350UYK8-F1
#
_entry.id   AF-A0A350UYK8-F1
#
_cell.length_a   1.000
_cell.length_b   1.000
_cell.length_c   1.000
_cell.angle_alpha   90.00
_cell.angle_beta   90.00
_cell.angle_gamma   90.00
#
_symmetry.space_group_name_H-M   'P 1'
#
loop_
_entity.id
_entity.type
_entity.pdbx_description
1 polymer ?
#
loop_
_entity_poly.entity_id
_entity_poly.type
_entity_poly.pdbx_seq_one_letter_code
_entity_poly.pdbx_strand_id
1 'polypeptide(L)'
;FEPGYDEYWQSHYDLGKRSKGKNILGGKQRISDIIINVILPFVSVYSQTFDRQAIKENAVEFYNEFRIRPDNNITRVIAAQLLKTKKIKLNTPAMEQGVIQLYNFYCTRENCGKCDIGKQVFEKKGYDYKIIYY
;
A
#
# COMPACT_ATOMS: atom_id res chain seq x y z
N PHE A 1 3.34 -23.11 23.30
CA PHE A 1 3.63 -21.67 23.40
C PHE A 1 2.38 -21.00 23.94
N GLU A 2 2.31 -20.81 25.26
CA GLU A 2 1.40 -19.79 25.79
C GLU A 2 2.13 -18.46 25.58
N PRO A 3 1.60 -17.53 24.78
CA PRO A 3 2.22 -16.22 24.64
C PRO A 3 2.12 -15.55 26.02
N GLY A 4 3.24 -15.56 26.74
CA GLY A 4 3.33 -14.96 28.07
C GLY A 4 2.84 -13.51 28.00
N TYR A 5 1.97 -13.17 28.95
CA TYR A 5 1.46 -11.82 29.15
C TYR A 5 2.63 -10.89 29.50
N ASP A 6 3.35 -10.39 28.50
CA ASP A 6 4.38 -9.36 28.72
C ASP A 6 3.67 -8.04 29.08
N GLU A 7 3.64 -7.72 30.37
CA GLU A 7 3.02 -6.51 30.93
C GLU A 7 3.53 -5.24 30.26
N TYR A 8 4.78 -5.26 29.79
CA TYR A 8 5.38 -4.12 29.12
C TYR A 8 4.60 -3.76 27.85
N TRP A 9 4.40 -4.72 26.95
CA TRP A 9 3.71 -4.49 25.67
C TRP A 9 2.21 -4.26 25.82
N GLN A 10 1.59 -4.69 26.92
CA GLN A 10 0.20 -4.35 27.23
C GLN A 10 0.00 -2.86 27.52
N SER A 11 1.07 -2.17 27.96
CA SER A 11 1.03 -0.77 28.35
C SER A 11 1.91 0.15 27.51
N HIS A 12 2.75 -0.39 26.61
CA HIS A 12 3.62 0.36 25.71
C HIS A 12 3.42 -0.06 24.25
N TYR A 13 3.13 0.90 23.37
CA TYR A 13 2.94 0.64 21.92
C TYR A 13 4.19 0.93 21.10
N ASP A 14 5.15 1.61 21.71
CA ASP A 14 6.47 1.99 21.19
C ASP A 14 7.43 1.96 22.39
N LEU A 15 8.74 1.81 22.13
CA LEU A 15 9.73 1.67 23.19
C LEU A 15 9.73 2.92 24.07
N GLY A 16 9.44 2.72 25.36
CA GLY A 16 9.37 3.78 26.36
C GLY A 16 8.12 4.67 26.28
N LYS A 17 7.18 4.47 25.33
CA LYS A 17 5.94 5.23 25.25
C LYS A 17 4.75 4.43 25.74
N ARG A 18 4.19 4.89 26.87
CA ARG A 18 2.98 4.30 27.45
C ARG A 18 1.74 4.63 26.61
N SER A 19 0.90 3.63 26.35
CA SER A 19 -0.38 3.78 25.67
C SER A 19 -1.44 4.38 26.60
N LYS A 20 -2.41 5.10 26.02
CA LYS A 20 -3.55 5.67 26.78
C LYS A 20 -4.55 4.62 27.27
N GLY A 21 -4.42 3.37 26.83
CA GLY A 21 -5.25 2.23 27.23
C GLY A 21 -4.51 0.91 27.01
N LYS A 22 -5.13 -0.23 27.34
CA LYS A 22 -4.52 -1.54 27.06
C LYS A 22 -4.23 -1.68 25.56
N ASN A 23 -2.99 -2.02 25.22
CA ASN A 23 -2.64 -2.39 23.85
C ASN A 23 -3.24 -3.76 23.57
N ILE A 24 -4.35 -3.76 22.86
CA ILE A 24 -4.85 -4.96 22.21
C ILE A 24 -3.92 -5.18 21.02
N LEU A 25 -3.30 -6.37 20.94
CA LEU A 25 -2.45 -6.78 19.82
C LEU A 25 -3.28 -6.76 18.52
N GLY A 26 -3.30 -5.62 17.83
CA GLY A 26 -3.94 -5.45 16.54
C GLY A 26 -5.08 -4.44 16.53
N GLY A 27 -4.74 -3.17 16.32
CA GLY A 27 -5.72 -2.22 15.79
C GLY A 27 -6.21 -2.65 14.39
N LYS A 28 -7.41 -2.22 13.98
CA LYS A 28 -8.00 -2.57 12.67
C LYS A 28 -7.04 -2.35 11.49
N GLN A 29 -6.23 -1.29 11.56
CA GLN A 29 -5.20 -1.00 10.56
C GLN A 29 -4.14 -2.10 10.52
N ARG A 30 -3.56 -2.47 11.67
CA ARG A 30 -2.52 -3.50 11.76
C ARG A 30 -3.01 -4.87 11.27
N ILE A 31 -4.26 -5.22 11.55
CA ILE A 31 -4.88 -6.45 11.04
C ILE A 31 -4.96 -6.39 9.51
N SER A 32 -5.41 -5.26 8.97
CA SER A 32 -5.47 -5.03 7.52
C SER A 32 -4.08 -5.15 6.88
N ASP A 33 -3.05 -4.55 7.49
CA ASP A 33 -1.67 -4.62 7.00
C ASP A 33 -1.13 -6.05 7.00
N ILE A 34 -1.46 -6.87 8.01
CA ILE A 34 -1.07 -8.28 8.05
C ILE A 34 -1.79 -9.07 6.95
N ILE A 35 -3.09 -8.85 6.76
CA ILE A 35 -3.86 -9.52 5.72
C ILE A 35 -3.24 -9.21 4.35
N ILE A 36 -2.98 -7.94 4.06
CA ILE A 36 -2.52 -7.47 2.75
C ILE A 36 -1.07 -7.86 2.47
N ASN A 37 -0.18 -7.71 3.45
CA ASN A 37 1.26 -7.88 3.22
C ASN A 37 1.77 -9.28 3.54
N VAL A 38 1.00 -10.11 4.26
CA VAL A 38 1.44 -11.45 4.70
C VAL A 38 0.49 -12.53 4.20
N ILE A 39 -0.78 -12.46 4.56
CA ILE A 39 -1.74 -13.54 4.27
C ILE A 39 -2.00 -13.62 2.77
N LEU A 40 -2.28 -12.49 2.13
CA LEU A 40 -2.65 -12.46 0.72
C LEU A 40 -1.52 -12.92 -0.22
N PRO A 41 -0.25 -12.50 -0.07
CA PRO A 41 0.86 -13.08 -0.82
C PRO A 41 1.01 -14.58 -0.61
N PHE A 42 0.86 -15.05 0.63
CA PHE A 42 0.92 -16.48 0.94
C PHE A 42 -0.20 -17.25 0.23
N VAL A 43 -1.44 -16.77 0.29
CA VAL A 43 -2.60 -17.38 -0.41
C VAL A 43 -2.38 -17.38 -1.93
N SER A 44 -1.81 -16.31 -2.49
CA SER A 44 -1.50 -16.23 -3.91
C SER A 44 -0.49 -17.30 -4.32
N VAL A 45 0.61 -17.46 -3.59
CA VAL A 45 1.61 -18.52 -3.86
C VAL A 45 1.02 -19.91 -3.67
N TYR A 46 0.26 -20.13 -2.59
CA TYR A 46 -0.42 -21.40 -2.34
C TYR A 46 -1.35 -21.79 -3.49
N SER A 47 -2.18 -20.84 -3.95
CA SER A 47 -3.13 -21.11 -5.03
C SER A 47 -2.43 -21.47 -6.34
N GLN A 48 -1.29 -20.85 -6.65
CA GLN A 48 -0.49 -21.16 -7.83
C GLN A 48 0.23 -22.52 -7.69
N THR A 49 0.76 -22.82 -6.51
CA THR A 49 1.54 -24.05 -6.27
C THR A 49 0.67 -25.30 -6.33
N PHE A 50 -0.56 -25.22 -5.84
CA PHE A 50 -1.50 -26.34 -5.78
C PHE A 50 -2.60 -26.28 -6.86
N ASP A 51 -2.42 -25.43 -7.88
CA ASP A 51 -3.33 -25.23 -8.99
C ASP A 51 -4.81 -25.02 -8.57
N ARG A 52 -5.00 -24.16 -7.55
CA ARG A 52 -6.31 -23.82 -6.98
C ARG A 52 -6.84 -22.53 -7.59
N GLN A 53 -7.33 -22.62 -8.82
CA GLN A 53 -7.79 -21.46 -9.59
C GLN A 53 -8.86 -20.63 -8.86
N ALA A 54 -9.86 -21.25 -8.23
CA ALA A 54 -10.90 -20.53 -7.48
C ALA A 54 -10.33 -19.70 -6.31
N ILE A 55 -9.29 -20.21 -5.61
CA ILE A 55 -8.64 -19.47 -4.52
C ILE A 55 -7.86 -18.28 -5.08
N LYS A 56 -7.18 -18.47 -6.21
CA LYS A 56 -6.45 -17.39 -6.90
C LYS A 56 -7.38 -16.26 -7.30
N GLU A 57 -8.52 -16.59 -7.90
CA GLU A 57 -9.54 -15.62 -8.32
C GLU A 57 -10.10 -14.86 -7.12
N ASN A 58 -10.50 -15.57 -6.06
CA ASN A 58 -11.00 -14.95 -4.82
C ASN A 58 -9.94 -14.04 -4.17
N ALA A 59 -8.66 -14.42 -4.21
CA ALA A 59 -7.58 -13.60 -3.68
C ALA A 59 -7.39 -12.30 -4.49
N VAL A 60 -7.47 -12.39 -5.82
CA VAL A 60 -7.40 -11.21 -6.70
C VAL A 60 -8.61 -10.31 -6.52
N GLU A 61 -9.82 -10.86 -6.43
CA GLU A 61 -11.04 -10.11 -6.14
C GLU A 61 -10.93 -9.40 -4.79
N PHE A 62 -10.56 -10.13 -3.74
CA PHE A 62 -10.32 -9.55 -2.41
C PHE A 62 -9.31 -8.39 -2.46
N TYR A 63 -8.19 -8.56 -3.18
CA TYR A 63 -7.17 -7.53 -3.30
C TYR A 63 -7.67 -6.22 -3.94
N ASN A 64 -8.60 -6.34 -4.88
CA ASN A 64 -9.16 -5.22 -5.63
C ASN A 64 -10.34 -4.57 -4.91
N GLU A 65 -11.09 -5.30 -4.09
CA GLU A 65 -12.32 -4.80 -3.47
C GLU A 65 -12.16 -4.41 -2.00
N PHE A 66 -11.22 -5.04 -1.29
CA PHE A 66 -11.00 -4.79 0.13
C PHE A 66 -10.71 -3.31 0.37
N ARG A 67 -11.40 -2.71 1.35
CA ARG A 67 -11.30 -1.27 1.62
C ARG A 67 -10.31 -0.98 2.71
N ILE A 68 -9.35 -0.14 2.37
CA ILE A 68 -8.32 0.34 3.29
C ILE A 68 -8.35 1.86 3.43
N ARG A 69 -7.70 2.32 4.49
CA ARG A 69 -7.26 3.71 4.60
C ARG A 69 -5.73 3.70 4.49
N PRO A 70 -5.15 4.09 3.35
CA PRO A 70 -3.71 4.19 3.22
C PRO A 70 -3.16 5.16 4.27
N ASP A 71 -2.14 4.71 5.00
CA ASP A 71 -1.40 5.55 5.95
C ASP A 71 0.10 5.53 5.64
N ASN A 72 0.42 5.66 4.35
CA ASN A 72 1.79 5.73 3.87
C ASN A 72 2.11 7.17 3.41
N ASN A 73 3.32 7.64 3.65
CA ASN A 73 3.74 8.95 3.16
C ASN A 73 3.74 9.04 1.63
N ILE A 74 4.17 7.96 0.96
CA ILE A 74 4.23 7.87 -0.50
C ILE A 74 2.84 8.03 -1.11
N THR A 75 1.83 7.36 -0.55
CA THR A 75 0.45 7.46 -1.07
C THR A 75 -0.11 8.86 -0.90
N ARG A 76 0.23 9.57 0.19
CA ARG A 76 -0.14 10.99 0.37
C ARG A 76 0.52 11.90 -0.67
N VAL A 77 1.81 11.73 -0.94
CA VAL A 77 2.55 12.51 -1.93
C VAL A 77 1.94 12.32 -3.32
N ILE A 78 1.76 11.07 -3.76
CA ILE A 78 1.18 10.78 -5.08
C ILE A 78 -0.27 11.25 -5.17
N ALA A 79 -1.07 11.09 -4.11
CA ALA A 79 -2.44 11.58 -4.09
C ALA A 79 -2.50 13.10 -4.29
N ALA A 80 -1.60 13.84 -3.64
CA ALA A 80 -1.52 15.30 -3.75
C ALA A 80 -1.04 15.76 -5.14
N GLN A 81 -0.07 15.08 -5.73
CA GLN A 81 0.58 15.49 -6.99
C GLN A 81 -0.18 15.03 -8.24
N LEU A 82 -0.66 13.78 -8.27
CA LEU A 82 -1.19 13.14 -9.48
C LEU A 82 -2.71 12.92 -9.46
N LEU A 83 -3.31 12.71 -8.29
CA LEU A 83 -4.69 12.21 -8.19
C LEU A 83 -5.73 13.26 -7.79
N LYS A 84 -5.29 14.38 -7.20
CA LYS A 84 -6.16 15.44 -6.69
C LYS A 84 -7.16 15.96 -7.72
N THR A 85 -6.74 16.11 -8.98
CA THR A 85 -7.59 16.62 -10.07
C THR A 85 -8.48 15.54 -10.70
N LYS A 86 -8.19 14.26 -10.45
CA LYS A 86 -8.83 13.11 -11.12
C LYS A 86 -9.98 12.48 -10.31
N LYS A 87 -10.26 12.98 -9.10
CA LYS A 87 -11.23 12.40 -8.15
C LYS A 87 -10.98 10.91 -7.83
N ILE A 88 -9.74 10.43 -8.03
CA ILE A 88 -9.34 9.06 -7.74
C ILE A 88 -9.06 8.93 -6.24
N LYS A 89 -9.64 7.92 -5.58
CA LYS A 89 -9.40 7.62 -4.17
C LYS A 89 -8.53 6.38 -4.06
N LEU A 90 -7.39 6.48 -3.38
CA LEU A 90 -6.58 5.33 -2.99
C LEU A 90 -7.26 4.67 -1.79
N ASN A 91 -8.05 3.63 -2.01
CA ASN A 91 -8.81 2.98 -0.95
C ASN A 91 -8.86 1.45 -1.09
N THR A 92 -8.02 0.87 -1.94
CA THR A 92 -7.85 -0.58 -2.08
C THR A 92 -6.37 -0.93 -1.98
N PRO A 93 -6.04 -2.14 -1.51
CA PRO A 93 -4.66 -2.63 -1.45
C PRO A 93 -3.94 -2.57 -2.80
N ALA A 94 -4.64 -2.96 -3.89
CA ALA A 94 -4.10 -2.90 -5.24
C ALA A 94 -3.65 -1.48 -5.63
N MET A 95 -4.48 -0.47 -5.34
CA MET A 95 -4.15 0.91 -5.65
C MET A 95 -3.02 1.45 -4.78
N GLU A 96 -3.00 1.14 -3.49
CA GLU A 96 -1.92 1.54 -2.59
C GLU A 96 -0.57 0.97 -3.06
N GLN A 97 -0.50 -0.34 -3.31
CA GLN A 97 0.74 -0.98 -3.74
C GLN A 97 1.15 -0.55 -5.15
N GLY A 98 0.19 -0.36 -6.06
CA GLY A 98 0.45 0.19 -7.39
C GLY A 98 1.08 1.59 -7.33
N VAL A 99 0.60 2.45 -6.43
CA VAL A 99 1.16 3.79 -6.22
C VAL A 99 2.55 3.74 -5.58
N ILE A 100 2.77 2.86 -4.61
CA ILE A 100 4.09 2.66 -4.00
C ILE A 100 5.10 2.18 -5.05
N GLN A 101 4.71 1.22 -5.90
CA GLN A 101 5.53 0.75 -7.00
C GLN A 101 5.84 1.88 -8.00
N LEU A 102 4.81 2.62 -8.41
CA LEU A 102 4.95 3.77 -9.31
C LEU A 102 5.98 4.77 -8.78
N TYR A 103 5.87 5.11 -7.50
CA TYR A 103 6.78 6.06 -6.86
C TYR A 103 8.23 5.54 -6.81
N ASN A 104 8.44 4.30 -6.34
CA ASN A 104 9.77 3.73 -6.12
C ASN A 104 10.53 3.37 -7.41
N PHE A 105 9.82 3.03 -8.49
CA PHE A 105 10.44 2.56 -9.73
C PHE A 105 10.38 3.57 -10.88
N TYR A 106 9.49 4.56 -10.81
CA TYR A 106 9.39 5.60 -11.85
C TYR A 106 9.60 7.00 -11.31
N CYS A 107 8.77 7.49 -10.37
CA CYS A 107 8.81 8.90 -9.95
C CYS A 107 10.15 9.29 -9.32
N THR A 108 10.64 8.50 -8.37
CA THR A 108 11.93 8.75 -7.70
C THR A 108 13.15 8.60 -8.61
N ARG A 109 12.98 7.96 -9.77
CA ARG A 109 14.04 7.75 -10.77
C ARG A 109 13.91 8.66 -11.99
N GLU A 110 12.98 9.61 -11.94
CA GLU A 110 12.66 10.53 -13.04
C GLU A 110 12.34 9.80 -14.36
N ASN A 111 11.88 8.55 -14.29
CA ASN A 111 11.71 7.68 -15.46
C ASN A 111 10.33 7.85 -16.12
N CYS A 112 9.85 9.08 -16.19
CA CYS A 112 8.51 9.43 -16.69
C CYS A 112 8.32 9.04 -18.16
N GLY A 113 9.39 9.02 -18.98
CA GLY A 113 9.33 8.59 -20.38
C GLY A 113 9.03 7.10 -20.58
N LYS A 114 9.32 6.25 -19.58
CA LYS A 114 8.96 4.82 -19.60
C LYS A 114 7.69 4.51 -18.80
N CYS A 115 7.21 5.46 -18.00
CA CYS A 115 5.98 5.35 -17.22
C CYS A 115 4.76 5.65 -18.10
N ASP A 116 3.76 4.77 -18.14
CA ASP A 116 2.57 4.99 -18.98
C ASP A 116 1.71 6.18 -18.51
N ILE A 117 1.71 6.46 -17.20
CA ILE A 117 1.11 7.69 -16.66
C ILE A 117 1.92 8.91 -17.10
N GLY A 118 3.25 8.82 -17.01
CA GLY A 118 4.16 9.89 -17.43
C GLY A 118 3.98 10.23 -18.91
N LYS A 119 4.02 9.23 -19.79
CA LYS A 119 3.75 9.39 -21.23
C LYS A 119 2.42 10.13 -21.47
N GLN A 120 1.33 9.74 -20.82
CA GLN A 120 0.05 10.43 -20.99
C GLN A 120 0.04 11.88 -20.50
N VAL A 121 0.79 12.18 -19.43
CA VAL A 121 0.90 13.54 -18.88
C VAL A 121 1.76 14.43 -19.76
N PHE A 122 2.87 13.90 -20.30
CA PHE A 122 3.86 14.67 -21.07
C PHE A 122 3.67 14.63 -22.59
N GLU A 123 3.00 13.62 -23.17
CA GLU A 123 2.69 13.57 -24.61
C GLU A 123 1.69 14.65 -25.02
N LYS A 124 0.80 15.08 -24.12
CA LYS A 124 -0.26 16.06 -24.43
C LYS A 124 0.20 17.51 -24.44
N LYS A 125 1.40 17.80 -23.97
CA LYS A 125 1.96 19.15 -24.00
C LYS A 125 3.45 19.01 -24.27
N GLY A 126 3.92 19.49 -25.42
CA GLY A 126 5.34 19.53 -25.78
C GLY A 126 6.15 20.40 -24.81
N TYR A 127 6.39 19.88 -23.61
CA TYR A 127 7.16 20.50 -22.55
C TYR A 127 8.45 19.73 -22.40
N ASP A 128 9.53 20.50 -22.51
CA ASP A 128 10.89 20.11 -22.17
C ASP A 128 10.91 19.58 -20.73
N TYR A 129 11.49 18.39 -20.56
CA TYR A 129 11.52 17.58 -19.33
C TYR A 129 12.48 18.16 -18.27
N LYS A 130 13.01 19.36 -18.49
CA LYS A 130 13.70 20.13 -17.48
C LYS A 130 12.65 20.88 -16.65
N ILE A 131 12.78 20.79 -15.33
CA ILE A 131 11.95 21.43 -14.29
C ILE A 131 10.85 20.49 -13.78
N ILE A 132 11.24 19.60 -12.87
CA ILE A 132 10.59 19.48 -11.54
C ILE A 132 11.69 19.14 -10.51
N TYR A 133 12.55 20.10 -10.18
CA TYR A 133 13.30 20.06 -8.93
C TYR A 133 12.61 21.00 -7.95
N TYR A 134 11.96 20.42 -6.95
CA TYR A 134 11.67 21.00 -5.64
C TYR A 134 11.82 19.91 -4.59
#